data_AF-A0A9P8A491-F1
#
_entry.id   AF-A0A9P8A491-F1
#
_cell.length_a   1.000
_cell.length_b   1.000
_cell.length_c   1.000
_cell.angle_alpha   90.00
_cell.angle_beta   90.00
_cell.angle_gamma   90.00
#
_symmetry.space_group_name_H-M   'P 1'
#
loop_
_entity.id
_entity.type
_entity.pdbx_description
1 polymer ?
#
loop_
_entity_poly.entity_id
_entity_poly.type
_entity_poly.pdbx_seq_one_letter_code
_entity_poly.pdbx_strand_id
1 'polypeptide(L)'
;MPSFIGAIDNGTTSSRFLIFDERGELVIGHQLEYRQIFPHPGWVEQDPMDILGSVVACIDGALRKFELQGNNVKNLKAVGITNQRETAVVWDKNTGRPLHNAIVWSDTRTKDIVHDLIESAELGADAVKDICGLPITTYFSAVKLRWLLENSAEVKDAHDNGNMMFGTVDSWLIYNLTGGKEGGAHVTDVTNASRTMLMDIKSLKWSDKCLEFFGINPEILPEIRPSSAHFGDIKHPQLTQIEGIPIAGCLGDQHAALVGQHCFQVGEAKNTYGTGCFMLFNTGTEIIPSNMGLLTTVGYQFEGEPAAYALEGSIAVAGSAVKWLRDSMGIIKSAEEINDLAAATKDTGGLVFVTAFSGLFAPYWRPDVRGAIYGISQHTTKHHLARATLEASCFQTRAILDAMNAESGHPLKSLRADGGLSNSDICMQMQADILGIEVSRPQMRETTALGAATAAGVHLGIGIWEGGFKAFAKRAAAAKEVLQIFNPQISEAQREQQYGLWKTAIAKTLAE
;
A
#
# COMPACT_ATOMS: atom_id res chain seq x y z
N MET A 1 0.33 -33.79 -8.86
CA MET A 1 -0.49 -32.90 -9.73
C MET A 1 -0.01 -31.49 -9.49
N PRO A 2 0.04 -30.61 -10.50
CA PRO A 2 0.46 -29.22 -10.27
C PRO A 2 -0.48 -28.57 -9.25
N SER A 3 0.07 -27.72 -8.40
CA SER A 3 -0.67 -26.95 -7.40
C SER A 3 -0.52 -25.46 -7.70
N PHE A 4 -1.59 -24.71 -7.49
CA PHE A 4 -1.65 -23.28 -7.78
C PHE A 4 -2.20 -22.49 -6.61
N ILE A 5 -1.83 -21.22 -6.57
CA ILE A 5 -2.28 -20.27 -5.53
C ILE A 5 -2.89 -19.06 -6.22
N GLY A 6 -4.09 -18.69 -5.76
CA GLY A 6 -4.75 -17.47 -6.20
C GLY A 6 -4.34 -16.30 -5.33
N ALA A 7 -4.30 -15.11 -5.89
CA ALA A 7 -4.16 -13.87 -5.14
C ALA A 7 -5.20 -12.86 -5.62
N ILE A 8 -5.99 -12.36 -4.68
CA ILE A 8 -6.83 -11.18 -4.86
C ILE A 8 -5.96 -9.97 -4.57
N ASP A 9 -5.87 -9.05 -5.51
CA ASP A 9 -5.27 -7.73 -5.32
C ASP A 9 -6.33 -6.67 -5.55
N ASN A 10 -6.87 -6.12 -4.45
CA ASN A 10 -7.80 -5.01 -4.48
C ASN A 10 -7.06 -3.69 -4.28
N GLY A 11 -6.54 -3.13 -5.37
CA GLY A 11 -5.98 -1.79 -5.39
C GLY A 11 -7.07 -0.71 -5.42
N THR A 12 -6.68 0.56 -5.25
CA THR A 12 -7.63 1.69 -5.16
C THR A 12 -8.47 1.90 -6.42
N THR A 13 -7.96 1.62 -7.62
CA THR A 13 -8.69 1.89 -8.87
C THR A 13 -9.21 0.64 -9.58
N SER A 14 -8.76 -0.55 -9.17
CA SER A 14 -9.11 -1.81 -9.82
C SER A 14 -8.89 -3.00 -8.90
N SER A 15 -9.67 -4.05 -9.13
CA SER A 15 -9.46 -5.38 -8.56
C SER A 15 -8.76 -6.28 -9.57
N ARG A 16 -7.95 -7.21 -9.06
CA ARG A 16 -7.29 -8.26 -9.84
C ARG A 16 -7.43 -9.59 -9.14
N PHE A 17 -7.47 -10.65 -9.94
CA PHE A 17 -7.22 -12.01 -9.45
C PHE A 17 -6.17 -12.66 -10.33
N LEU A 18 -5.09 -13.13 -9.69
CA LEU A 18 -3.89 -13.65 -10.32
C LEU A 18 -3.65 -15.08 -9.81
N ILE A 19 -3.24 -15.99 -10.68
CA ILE A 19 -2.96 -17.39 -10.32
C ILE A 19 -1.47 -17.65 -10.54
N PHE A 20 -0.81 -18.15 -9.50
CA PHE A 20 0.61 -18.48 -9.48
C PHE A 20 0.82 -20.00 -9.41
N ASP A 21 1.89 -20.48 -10.05
CA ASP A 21 2.32 -21.87 -9.96
C ASP A 21 3.13 -22.14 -8.67
N GLU A 22 3.55 -23.40 -8.49
CA GLU A 22 4.34 -23.85 -7.34
C GLU A 22 5.75 -23.24 -7.25
N ARG A 23 6.18 -22.47 -8.26
CA ARG A 23 7.44 -21.72 -8.30
C ARG A 23 7.24 -20.23 -8.05
N GLY A 24 6.01 -19.78 -7.81
CA GLY A 24 5.69 -18.36 -7.68
C GLY A 24 5.63 -17.62 -9.02
N GLU A 25 5.57 -18.34 -10.15
CA GLU A 25 5.47 -17.73 -11.47
C GLU A 25 4.00 -17.42 -11.81
N LEU A 26 3.76 -16.25 -12.40
CA LEU A 26 2.43 -15.84 -12.81
C LEU A 26 1.96 -16.66 -14.01
N VAL A 27 0.84 -17.37 -13.85
CA VAL A 27 0.24 -18.21 -14.90
C VAL A 27 -0.79 -17.43 -15.71
N ILE A 28 -1.73 -16.78 -15.01
CA ILE A 28 -2.84 -16.06 -15.64
C ILE A 28 -3.45 -15.06 -14.67
N GLY A 29 -4.16 -14.06 -15.20
CA GLY A 29 -4.90 -13.10 -14.40
C GLY A 29 -6.10 -12.47 -15.10
N HIS A 30 -6.92 -11.81 -14.29
CA HIS A 30 -7.99 -10.94 -14.73
C HIS A 30 -8.02 -9.67 -13.89
N GLN A 31 -8.33 -8.53 -14.51
CA GLN A 31 -8.37 -7.22 -13.87
C GLN A 31 -9.63 -6.48 -14.32
N LEU A 32 -10.28 -5.80 -13.38
CA LEU A 32 -11.40 -4.91 -13.65
C LEU A 32 -11.24 -3.62 -12.85
N GLU A 33 -11.42 -2.49 -13.52
CA GLU A 33 -11.56 -1.20 -12.85
C GLU A 33 -12.96 -1.07 -12.24
N TYR A 34 -13.08 -0.30 -11.18
CA TYR A 34 -14.35 0.03 -10.55
C TYR A 34 -14.43 1.52 -10.21
N ARG A 35 -15.66 2.01 -10.09
CA ARG A 35 -15.96 3.44 -10.03
C ARG A 35 -15.37 4.08 -8.78
N GLN A 36 -14.75 5.25 -8.95
CA GLN A 36 -14.38 6.14 -7.86
C GLN A 36 -15.47 7.20 -7.69
N ILE A 37 -15.85 7.50 -6.45
CA ILE A 37 -16.93 8.43 -6.12
C ILE A 37 -16.32 9.65 -5.44
N PHE A 38 -16.66 10.85 -5.94
CA PHE A 38 -16.15 12.13 -5.42
C PHE A 38 -17.32 13.06 -5.10
N PRO A 39 -18.00 12.90 -3.94
CA PRO A 39 -19.18 13.69 -3.62
C PRO A 39 -18.86 15.19 -3.45
N HIS A 40 -17.69 15.49 -2.89
CA HIS A 40 -17.22 16.84 -2.58
C HIS A 40 -15.70 16.96 -2.80
N PRO A 41 -15.15 18.18 -2.91
CA PRO A 41 -13.71 18.39 -2.96
C PRO A 41 -12.99 17.74 -1.77
N GLY A 42 -11.97 16.92 -2.05
CA GLY A 42 -11.19 16.21 -1.03
C GLY A 42 -11.86 14.94 -0.47
N TRP A 43 -13.08 14.62 -0.93
CA TRP A 43 -13.80 13.41 -0.52
C TRP A 43 -13.64 12.33 -1.58
N VAL A 44 -13.31 11.12 -1.14
CA VAL A 44 -13.07 9.96 -1.98
C VAL A 44 -13.78 8.75 -1.37
N GLU A 45 -14.75 8.22 -2.10
CA GLU A 45 -15.60 7.11 -1.69
C GLU A 45 -15.58 5.99 -2.72
N GLN A 46 -15.90 4.79 -2.24
CA GLN A 46 -16.11 3.61 -3.06
C GLN A 46 -17.34 2.86 -2.56
N ASP A 47 -18.16 2.35 -3.47
CA ASP A 47 -19.26 1.45 -3.10
C ASP A 47 -18.66 0.08 -2.68
N PRO A 48 -18.87 -0.41 -1.44
CA PRO A 48 -18.33 -1.69 -1.00
C PRO A 48 -18.86 -2.88 -1.83
N MET A 49 -20.04 -2.74 -2.44
CA MET A 49 -20.59 -3.76 -3.34
C MET A 49 -19.90 -3.75 -4.71
N ASP A 50 -19.44 -2.60 -5.21
CA ASP A 50 -18.61 -2.53 -6.42
C ASP A 50 -17.22 -3.15 -6.16
N ILE A 51 -16.64 -2.92 -4.98
CA ILE A 51 -15.40 -3.58 -4.53
C ILE A 51 -15.59 -5.11 -4.55
N LEU A 52 -16.61 -5.62 -3.86
CA LEU A 52 -16.88 -7.06 -3.80
C LEU A 52 -17.19 -7.65 -5.19
N GLY A 53 -18.09 -7.00 -5.94
CA GLY A 53 -18.50 -7.43 -7.27
C GLY A 53 -17.34 -7.50 -8.25
N SER A 54 -16.44 -6.52 -8.24
CA SER A 54 -15.24 -6.53 -9.08
C SER A 54 -14.26 -7.64 -8.71
N VAL A 55 -14.08 -7.96 -7.42
CA VAL A 55 -13.26 -9.09 -6.95
C VAL A 55 -13.86 -10.41 -7.43
N VAL A 56 -15.16 -10.63 -7.21
CA VAL A 56 -15.84 -11.87 -7.62
C VAL A 56 -15.78 -12.05 -9.14
N ALA A 57 -15.99 -10.98 -9.91
CA ALA A 57 -15.87 -11.00 -11.37
C ALA A 57 -14.43 -11.28 -11.84
N CYS A 58 -13.42 -10.75 -11.15
CA CYS A 58 -12.02 -11.08 -11.46
C CYS A 58 -11.68 -12.54 -11.18
N ILE A 59 -12.17 -13.09 -10.07
CA ILE A 59 -11.98 -14.50 -9.72
C ILE A 59 -12.58 -15.39 -10.82
N ASP A 60 -13.88 -15.22 -11.12
CA ASP A 60 -14.55 -15.97 -12.19
C ASP A 60 -13.85 -15.78 -13.55
N GLY A 61 -13.49 -14.55 -13.90
CA GLY A 61 -12.80 -14.22 -15.14
C GLY A 61 -11.42 -14.88 -15.28
N ALA A 62 -10.62 -14.98 -14.21
CA ALA A 62 -9.32 -15.64 -14.27
C ALA A 62 -9.47 -17.16 -14.27
N LEU A 63 -10.43 -17.71 -13.51
CA LEU A 63 -10.68 -19.16 -13.47
C LEU A 63 -11.15 -19.68 -14.85
N ARG A 64 -12.03 -18.95 -15.55
CA ARG A 64 -12.41 -19.30 -16.93
C ARG A 64 -11.20 -19.30 -17.86
N LYS A 65 -10.35 -18.27 -17.80
CA LYS A 65 -9.11 -18.23 -18.60
C LYS A 65 -8.17 -19.39 -18.25
N PHE A 66 -8.07 -19.73 -16.98
CA PHE A 66 -7.24 -20.83 -16.47
C PHE A 66 -7.70 -22.19 -17.02
N GLU A 67 -9.01 -22.46 -17.03
CA GLU A 67 -9.57 -23.68 -17.64
C GLU A 67 -9.40 -23.72 -19.16
N LEU A 68 -9.54 -22.57 -19.84
CA LEU A 68 -9.30 -22.48 -21.28
C LEU A 68 -7.85 -22.77 -21.67
N GLN A 69 -6.89 -22.59 -20.75
CA GLN A 69 -5.50 -23.00 -20.93
C GLN A 69 -5.28 -24.52 -20.68
N GLY A 70 -6.34 -25.27 -20.37
CA GLY A 70 -6.29 -26.71 -20.09
C GLY A 70 -5.95 -27.05 -18.64
N ASN A 71 -5.88 -26.06 -17.74
CA ASN A 71 -5.70 -26.31 -16.31
C ASN A 71 -7.01 -26.71 -15.63
N ASN A 72 -6.91 -27.33 -14.46
CA ASN A 72 -8.07 -27.73 -13.66
C ASN A 72 -8.19 -26.86 -12.41
N VAL A 73 -9.33 -26.20 -12.19
CA VAL A 73 -9.58 -25.33 -11.03
C VAL A 73 -9.38 -26.06 -9.70
N LYS A 74 -9.59 -27.39 -9.65
CA LYS A 74 -9.32 -28.21 -8.44
C LYS A 74 -7.84 -28.24 -8.02
N ASN A 75 -6.94 -27.77 -8.88
CA ASN A 75 -5.53 -27.61 -8.58
C ASN A 75 -5.21 -26.28 -7.88
N LEU A 76 -6.16 -25.34 -7.83
CA LEU A 76 -6.06 -24.17 -6.95
C LEU A 76 -6.20 -24.66 -5.50
N LYS A 77 -5.25 -24.30 -4.64
CA LYS A 77 -5.17 -24.84 -3.26
C LYS A 77 -5.44 -23.83 -2.17
N ALA A 78 -5.21 -22.56 -2.44
CA ALA A 78 -5.49 -21.47 -1.51
C ALA A 78 -5.62 -20.15 -2.26
N VAL A 79 -6.18 -19.16 -1.56
CA VAL A 79 -6.23 -17.78 -2.00
C VAL A 79 -5.54 -16.88 -0.96
N GLY A 80 -4.67 -15.99 -1.41
CA GLY A 80 -4.19 -14.85 -0.65
C GLY A 80 -4.97 -13.58 -0.99
N ILE A 81 -5.08 -12.66 -0.04
CA ILE A 81 -5.70 -11.35 -0.22
C ILE A 81 -4.67 -10.26 0.03
N THR A 82 -4.65 -9.28 -0.86
CA THR A 82 -4.04 -7.99 -0.62
C THR A 82 -4.95 -6.87 -1.06
N ASN A 83 -4.87 -5.74 -0.37
CA ASN A 83 -5.84 -4.67 -0.46
C ASN A 83 -5.21 -3.29 -0.23
N GLN A 84 -5.83 -2.27 -0.81
CA GLN A 84 -5.63 -0.89 -0.38
C GLN A 84 -5.89 -0.80 1.13
N ARG A 85 -4.92 -0.23 1.84
CA ARG A 85 -4.94 -0.09 3.29
C ARG A 85 -5.81 1.11 3.69
N GLU A 86 -6.08 1.21 4.99
CA GLU A 86 -6.82 2.29 5.67
C GLU A 86 -8.29 2.53 5.27
N THR A 87 -8.68 2.26 4.02
CA THR A 87 -10.05 2.41 3.52
C THR A 87 -11.04 1.71 4.45
N ALA A 88 -11.97 2.48 5.01
CA ALA A 88 -12.85 2.05 6.09
C ALA A 88 -14.22 1.63 5.56
N VAL A 89 -14.66 0.41 5.92
CA VAL A 89 -15.97 -0.14 5.56
C VAL A 89 -16.76 -0.44 6.83
N VAL A 90 -18.05 -0.10 6.82
CA VAL A 90 -18.99 -0.39 7.91
C VAL A 90 -20.25 -1.05 7.35
N TRP A 91 -20.69 -2.12 7.98
CA TRP A 91 -21.84 -2.91 7.53
C TRP A 91 -22.64 -3.45 8.70
N ASP A 92 -23.89 -3.85 8.44
CA ASP A 92 -24.75 -4.47 9.44
C ASP A 92 -24.54 -5.98 9.48
N LYS A 93 -24.31 -6.53 10.68
CA LYS A 93 -23.99 -7.95 10.89
C LYS A 93 -25.13 -8.91 10.55
N ASN A 94 -26.38 -8.45 10.65
CA ASN A 94 -27.56 -9.28 10.45
C ASN A 94 -27.96 -9.34 8.97
N THR A 95 -27.80 -8.22 8.26
CA THR A 95 -28.17 -8.09 6.85
C THR A 95 -27.01 -8.29 5.89
N GLY A 96 -25.77 -8.11 6.36
CA GLY A 96 -24.55 -8.11 5.54
C GLY A 96 -24.44 -6.90 4.60
N ARG A 97 -25.30 -5.89 4.74
CA ARG A 97 -25.33 -4.72 3.85
C ARG A 97 -24.41 -3.62 4.35
N PRO A 98 -23.67 -2.94 3.44
CA PRO A 98 -22.97 -1.71 3.80
C PRO A 98 -23.92 -0.65 4.32
N LEU A 99 -23.51 0.06 5.38
CA LEU A 99 -24.28 1.15 6.00
C LEU A 99 -23.88 2.53 5.46
N HIS A 100 -22.83 2.57 4.66
CA HIS A 100 -22.32 3.75 3.96
C HIS A 100 -21.35 3.29 2.85
N ASN A 101 -21.02 4.18 1.91
CA ASN A 101 -19.86 3.98 1.06
C ASN A 101 -18.58 3.85 1.90
N ALA A 102 -17.62 3.07 1.41
CA ALA A 102 -16.29 3.03 2.01
C ALA A 102 -15.61 4.39 1.89
N ILE A 103 -15.00 4.86 2.97
CA ILE A 103 -14.20 6.10 2.96
C ILE A 103 -12.75 5.72 2.66
N VAL A 104 -12.24 6.17 1.51
CA VAL A 104 -10.94 5.77 0.97
C VAL A 104 -9.78 6.41 1.74
N TRP A 105 -8.62 5.75 1.79
CA TRP A 105 -7.41 6.25 2.47
C TRP A 105 -7.03 7.70 2.16
N SER A 106 -7.21 8.14 0.91
CA SER A 106 -6.85 9.48 0.42
C SER A 106 -7.91 10.55 0.73
N ASP A 107 -9.03 10.16 1.34
CA ASP A 107 -10.08 11.08 1.75
C ASP A 107 -9.60 12.02 2.87
N THR A 108 -9.97 13.29 2.76
CA THR A 108 -9.55 14.38 3.66
C THR A 108 -10.71 14.99 4.46
N ARG A 109 -11.91 14.41 4.40
CA ARG A 109 -13.11 14.90 5.10
C ARG A 109 -12.94 14.94 6.62
N THR A 110 -12.05 14.10 7.14
CA THR A 110 -11.77 13.96 8.57
C THR A 110 -10.81 15.04 9.10
N LYS A 111 -10.44 16.04 8.29
CA LYS A 111 -9.51 17.11 8.69
C LYS A 111 -9.92 17.86 9.96
N ASP A 112 -11.22 18.12 10.14
CA ASP A 112 -11.72 18.90 11.28
C ASP A 112 -11.69 18.02 12.55
N ILE A 113 -12.09 16.76 12.44
CA ILE A 113 -11.94 15.75 13.52
C ILE A 113 -10.47 15.59 13.91
N VAL A 114 -9.56 15.51 12.94
CA VAL A 114 -8.11 15.41 13.18
C VAL A 114 -7.60 16.66 13.89
N HIS A 115 -8.02 17.85 13.47
CA HIS A 115 -7.66 19.10 14.11
C HIS A 115 -8.11 19.13 15.58
N ASP A 116 -9.39 18.83 15.84
CA ASP A 116 -9.95 18.82 17.21
C ASP A 116 -9.25 17.78 18.11
N LEU A 117 -8.93 16.60 17.57
CA LEU A 117 -8.18 15.57 18.28
C LEU A 117 -6.76 16.02 18.63
N ILE A 118 -6.08 16.71 17.71
CA ILE A 118 -4.73 17.23 17.93
C ILE A 118 -4.76 18.37 18.95
N GLU A 119 -5.69 19.30 18.85
CA GLU A 119 -5.77 20.43 19.79
C GLU A 119 -6.14 19.99 21.21
N SER A 120 -6.95 18.95 21.35
CA SER A 120 -7.36 18.42 22.65
C SER A 120 -6.34 17.48 23.30
N ALA A 121 -5.37 16.97 22.55
CA ALA A 121 -4.39 16.01 23.05
C ALA A 121 -3.09 16.67 23.51
N GLU A 122 -2.58 16.26 24.68
CA GLU A 122 -1.35 16.82 25.26
C GLU A 122 -0.12 16.69 24.34
N LEU A 123 -0.01 15.58 23.61
CA LEU A 123 1.08 15.32 22.64
C LEU A 123 0.70 15.66 21.19
N GLY A 124 -0.40 16.38 20.98
CA GLY A 124 -0.87 16.78 19.66
C GLY A 124 -1.04 15.60 18.70
N ALA A 125 -0.43 15.69 17.52
CA ALA A 125 -0.47 14.65 16.50
C ALA A 125 0.15 13.32 16.92
N ASP A 126 1.00 13.30 17.94
CA ASP A 126 1.71 12.10 18.38
C ASP A 126 1.01 11.40 19.58
N ALA A 127 -0.20 11.81 19.96
CA ALA A 127 -0.91 11.34 21.17
C ALA A 127 -1.07 9.82 21.31
N VAL A 128 -1.17 9.09 20.19
CA VAL A 128 -1.29 7.63 20.18
C VAL A 128 -0.09 6.93 19.53
N LYS A 129 0.92 7.70 19.10
CA LYS A 129 2.02 7.21 18.26
C LYS A 129 2.91 6.19 18.97
N ASP A 130 3.15 6.35 20.27
CA ASP A 130 3.92 5.38 21.07
C ASP A 130 3.22 4.02 21.23
N ILE A 131 1.91 3.98 20.97
CA ILE A 131 1.07 2.78 21.06
C ILE A 131 0.92 2.13 19.69
N CYS A 132 0.47 2.90 18.68
CA CYS A 132 0.12 2.35 17.37
C CYS A 132 1.19 2.55 16.28
N GLY A 133 2.22 3.35 16.56
CA GLY A 133 3.29 3.67 15.60
C GLY A 133 2.95 4.77 14.58
N LEU A 134 1.78 5.39 14.71
CA LEU A 134 1.23 6.31 13.71
C LEU A 134 0.87 7.68 14.31
N PRO A 135 1.11 8.78 13.56
CA PRO A 135 0.58 10.10 13.93
C PRO A 135 -0.92 10.21 13.60
N ILE A 136 -1.62 11.11 14.27
CA ILE A 136 -3.01 11.46 13.96
C ILE A 136 -3.04 12.25 12.65
N THR A 137 -3.60 11.66 11.61
CA THR A 137 -3.79 12.27 10.29
C THR A 137 -5.10 11.78 9.68
N THR A 138 -5.53 12.40 8.57
CA THR A 138 -6.77 11.98 7.88
C THR A 138 -6.68 10.59 7.25
N TYR A 139 -5.46 10.06 7.12
CA TYR A 139 -5.13 8.86 6.35
C TYR A 139 -5.70 7.57 6.99
N PHE A 140 -5.63 7.42 8.31
CA PHE A 140 -5.92 6.16 9.00
C PHE A 140 -7.41 5.93 9.33
N SER A 141 -7.78 4.68 9.58
CA SER A 141 -9.19 4.27 9.65
C SER A 141 -9.97 4.81 10.86
N ALA A 142 -9.34 4.99 12.03
CA ALA A 142 -10.06 5.40 13.24
C ALA A 142 -10.80 6.73 13.09
N VAL A 143 -10.18 7.73 12.44
CA VAL A 143 -10.83 9.03 12.23
C VAL A 143 -11.96 8.98 11.19
N LYS A 144 -11.88 8.04 10.23
CA LYS A 144 -12.96 7.79 9.27
C LYS A 144 -14.14 7.12 9.94
N LEU A 145 -13.87 6.15 10.82
CA LEU A 145 -14.88 5.47 11.62
C LEU A 145 -15.59 6.43 12.57
N ARG A 146 -14.84 7.31 13.24
CA ARG A 146 -15.41 8.38 14.07
C ARG A 146 -16.30 9.32 13.25
N TRP A 147 -15.85 9.74 12.08
CA TRP A 147 -16.67 10.56 11.18
C TRP A 147 -17.99 9.89 10.81
N LEU A 148 -17.96 8.58 10.48
CA LEU A 148 -19.17 7.82 10.14
C LEU A 148 -20.16 7.76 11.30
N LEU A 149 -19.68 7.57 12.53
CA LEU A 149 -20.51 7.56 13.74
C LEU A 149 -21.15 8.94 14.02
N GLU A 150 -20.45 10.02 13.69
CA GLU A 150 -20.92 11.40 13.91
C GLU A 150 -21.84 11.90 12.78
N ASN A 151 -21.70 11.39 11.55
CA ASN A 151 -22.30 11.99 10.35
C ASN A 151 -23.26 11.08 9.56
N SER A 152 -23.32 9.78 9.84
CA SER A 152 -24.28 8.86 9.20
C SER A 152 -25.30 8.34 10.20
N ALA A 153 -26.57 8.74 10.02
CA ALA A 153 -27.68 8.29 10.86
C ALA A 153 -27.85 6.76 10.82
N GLU A 154 -27.69 6.14 9.64
CA GLU A 154 -27.79 4.69 9.47
C GLU A 154 -26.66 3.95 10.20
N VAL A 155 -25.44 4.49 10.16
CA VAL A 155 -24.30 3.92 10.92
C VAL A 155 -24.54 4.07 12.42
N LYS A 156 -24.99 5.25 12.85
CA LYS A 156 -25.28 5.52 14.26
C LYS A 156 -26.38 4.60 14.80
N ASP A 157 -27.46 4.42 14.07
CA ASP A 157 -28.55 3.53 14.46
C ASP A 157 -28.07 2.07 14.56
N ALA A 158 -27.25 1.61 13.61
CA ALA A 158 -26.68 0.27 13.67
C ALA A 158 -25.70 0.10 14.84
N HIS A 159 -24.90 1.13 15.15
CA HIS A 159 -24.00 1.16 16.30
C HIS A 159 -24.76 1.06 17.62
N ASP A 160 -25.77 1.92 17.81
CA ASP A 160 -26.53 2.01 19.07
C ASP A 160 -27.36 0.73 19.33
N ASN A 161 -27.73 0.01 18.27
CA ASN A 161 -28.39 -1.30 18.35
C ASN A 161 -27.42 -2.50 18.42
N GLY A 162 -26.11 -2.26 18.45
CA GLY A 162 -25.09 -3.31 18.48
C GLY A 162 -25.02 -4.18 17.22
N ASN A 163 -25.51 -3.68 16.09
CA ASN A 163 -25.57 -4.42 14.82
C ASN A 163 -24.43 -4.08 13.86
N MET A 164 -23.71 -2.99 14.12
CA MET A 164 -22.60 -2.53 13.28
C MET A 164 -21.38 -3.45 13.37
N MET A 165 -20.74 -3.67 12.23
CA MET A 165 -19.39 -4.21 12.10
C MET A 165 -18.52 -3.20 11.37
N PHE A 166 -17.24 -3.19 11.71
CA PHE A 166 -16.21 -2.41 11.03
C PHE A 166 -15.12 -3.34 10.49
N GLY A 167 -14.47 -2.90 9.42
CA GLY A 167 -13.25 -3.50 8.92
C GLY A 167 -12.61 -2.65 7.85
N THR A 168 -11.33 -2.93 7.60
CA THR A 168 -10.66 -2.53 6.37
C THR A 168 -11.11 -3.42 5.21
N VAL A 169 -10.63 -3.14 4.00
CA VAL A 169 -11.10 -3.82 2.77
C VAL A 169 -10.84 -5.33 2.82
N ASP A 170 -9.75 -5.80 3.41
CA ASP A 170 -9.49 -7.22 3.66
C ASP A 170 -10.63 -7.86 4.47
N SER A 171 -11.01 -7.29 5.61
CA SER A 171 -12.08 -7.82 6.46
C SER A 171 -13.41 -7.86 5.73
N TRP A 172 -13.73 -6.82 4.95
CA TRP A 172 -14.93 -6.79 4.12
C TRP A 172 -14.93 -7.92 3.08
N LEU A 173 -13.81 -8.12 2.39
CA LEU A 173 -13.68 -9.19 1.39
C LEU A 173 -13.74 -10.58 2.03
N ILE A 174 -13.01 -10.80 3.13
CA ILE A 174 -13.00 -12.09 3.84
C ILE A 174 -14.41 -12.41 4.35
N TYR A 175 -15.07 -11.47 5.01
CA TYR A 175 -16.44 -11.65 5.52
C TYR A 175 -17.37 -12.12 4.40
N ASN A 176 -17.42 -11.41 3.26
CA ASN A 176 -18.32 -11.76 2.17
C ASN A 176 -17.93 -13.07 1.46
N LEU A 177 -16.64 -13.28 1.20
CA LEU A 177 -16.16 -14.46 0.48
C LEU A 177 -16.35 -15.75 1.28
N THR A 178 -16.37 -15.67 2.61
CA THR A 178 -16.51 -16.82 3.51
C THR A 178 -17.94 -17.07 4.00
N GLY A 179 -18.93 -16.32 3.52
CA GLY A 179 -20.36 -16.58 3.78
C GLY A 179 -21.20 -15.35 4.18
N GLY A 180 -20.58 -14.20 4.39
CA GLY A 180 -21.26 -12.95 4.77
C GLY A 180 -22.14 -13.12 6.01
N LYS A 181 -23.39 -12.70 5.93
CA LYS A 181 -24.36 -12.85 7.04
C LYS A 181 -24.63 -14.32 7.44
N GLU A 182 -24.31 -15.29 6.59
CA GLU A 182 -24.52 -16.73 6.84
C GLU A 182 -23.29 -17.39 7.52
N GLY A 183 -22.49 -16.60 8.25
CA GLY A 183 -21.32 -17.10 9.01
C GLY A 183 -19.96 -16.75 8.40
N GLY A 184 -19.88 -15.64 7.68
CA GLY A 184 -18.63 -15.07 7.20
C GLY A 184 -17.69 -14.69 8.34
N ALA A 185 -16.40 -14.94 8.15
CA ALA A 185 -15.36 -14.65 9.14
C ALA A 185 -15.11 -13.15 9.26
N HIS A 186 -15.19 -12.63 10.49
CA HIS A 186 -14.88 -11.23 10.80
C HIS A 186 -13.45 -11.12 11.34
N VAL A 187 -12.50 -11.06 10.41
CA VAL A 187 -11.06 -11.16 10.69
C VAL A 187 -10.29 -10.14 9.87
N THR A 188 -9.12 -9.74 10.36
CA THR A 188 -8.14 -8.89 9.67
C THR A 188 -6.73 -9.43 9.93
N ASP A 189 -5.75 -9.03 9.12
CA ASP A 189 -4.36 -9.34 9.42
C ASP A 189 -3.66 -8.23 10.23
N VAL A 190 -2.55 -8.57 10.87
CA VAL A 190 -1.73 -7.62 11.65
C VAL A 190 -1.23 -6.42 10.84
N THR A 191 -1.00 -6.57 9.53
CA THR A 191 -0.53 -5.45 8.70
C THR A 191 -1.65 -4.44 8.47
N ASN A 192 -2.85 -4.87 8.08
CA ASN A 192 -4.03 -3.99 7.97
C ASN A 192 -4.45 -3.41 9.33
N ALA A 193 -4.47 -4.20 10.40
CA ALA A 193 -4.79 -3.73 11.74
C ALA A 193 -3.83 -2.62 12.21
N SER A 194 -2.54 -2.71 11.86
CA SER A 194 -1.55 -1.67 12.17
C SER A 194 -1.83 -0.32 11.50
N ARG A 195 -2.78 -0.25 10.57
CA ARG A 195 -3.14 0.96 9.81
C ARG A 195 -4.40 1.66 10.32
N THR A 196 -4.97 1.15 11.40
CA THR A 196 -6.23 1.66 11.94
C THR A 196 -6.04 2.80 12.94
N MET A 197 -4.85 2.93 13.55
CA MET A 197 -4.58 3.63 14.82
C MET A 197 -5.20 2.99 16.08
N LEU A 198 -5.86 1.83 15.95
CA LEU A 198 -6.55 1.16 17.05
C LEU A 198 -5.76 -0.02 17.63
N MET A 199 -4.75 -0.53 16.92
CA MET A 199 -3.91 -1.65 17.35
C MET A 199 -2.69 -1.15 18.15
N ASP A 200 -2.36 -1.82 19.25
CA ASP A 200 -1.06 -1.68 19.91
C ASP A 200 0.01 -2.45 19.12
N ILE A 201 1.03 -1.74 18.66
CA ILE A 201 2.07 -2.26 17.76
C ILE A 201 2.96 -3.31 18.42
N LYS A 202 3.02 -3.37 19.75
CA LYS A 202 3.84 -4.32 20.50
C LYS A 202 3.10 -5.62 20.78
N SER A 203 1.85 -5.51 21.20
CA SER A 203 1.01 -6.65 21.56
C SER A 203 0.26 -7.28 20.38
N LEU A 204 0.12 -6.52 19.27
CA LEU A 204 -0.64 -6.89 18.08
C LEU A 204 -2.12 -7.17 18.37
N LYS A 205 -2.67 -6.45 19.35
CA LYS A 205 -4.06 -6.51 19.78
C LYS A 205 -4.68 -5.12 19.71
N TRP A 206 -6.01 -5.06 19.67
CA TRP A 206 -6.72 -3.79 19.86
C TRP A 206 -6.36 -3.16 21.20
N SER A 207 -6.07 -1.86 21.19
CA SER A 207 -5.60 -1.10 22.34
C SER A 207 -6.76 -0.36 22.99
N ASP A 208 -7.10 -0.71 24.23
CA ASP A 208 -8.14 -0.02 25.01
C ASP A 208 -7.91 1.49 25.06
N LYS A 209 -6.64 1.93 25.16
CA LYS A 209 -6.28 3.35 25.17
C LYS A 209 -6.58 4.04 23.85
N CYS A 210 -6.25 3.41 22.72
CA CYS A 210 -6.58 3.99 21.42
C CYS A 210 -8.09 3.98 21.19
N LEU A 211 -8.77 2.90 21.57
CA LEU A 211 -10.22 2.78 21.45
C LEU A 211 -10.95 3.86 22.27
N GLU A 212 -10.54 4.09 23.51
CA GLU A 212 -11.05 5.17 24.35
C GLU A 212 -10.79 6.55 23.72
N PHE A 213 -9.56 6.79 23.24
CA PHE A 213 -9.17 8.05 22.62
C PHE A 213 -10.03 8.40 21.38
N PHE A 214 -10.33 7.41 20.54
CA PHE A 214 -11.16 7.61 19.35
C PHE A 214 -12.66 7.39 19.58
N GLY A 215 -13.07 6.97 20.78
CA GLY A 215 -14.48 6.69 21.10
C GLY A 215 -15.05 5.47 20.37
N ILE A 216 -14.25 4.41 20.19
CA ILE A 216 -14.62 3.23 19.40
C ILE A 216 -14.93 2.03 20.32
N ASN A 217 -16.07 1.39 20.10
CA ASN A 217 -16.43 0.16 20.80
C ASN A 217 -15.61 -1.03 20.25
N PRO A 218 -14.91 -1.83 21.09
CA PRO A 218 -14.17 -3.01 20.61
C PRO A 218 -15.04 -4.09 19.93
N GLU A 219 -16.34 -4.18 20.25
CA GLU A 219 -17.21 -5.25 19.73
C GLU A 219 -17.44 -5.21 18.21
N ILE A 220 -17.22 -4.07 17.57
CA ILE A 220 -17.39 -3.91 16.11
C ILE A 220 -16.14 -4.32 15.33
N LEU A 221 -15.02 -4.64 16.01
CA LEU A 221 -13.72 -4.84 15.39
C LEU A 221 -13.49 -6.32 15.03
N PRO A 222 -12.78 -6.59 13.90
CA PRO A 222 -12.45 -7.95 13.52
C PRO A 222 -11.39 -8.57 14.45
N GLU A 223 -11.34 -9.89 14.51
CA GLU A 223 -10.23 -10.62 15.14
C GLU A 223 -8.94 -10.41 14.32
N ILE A 224 -7.84 -10.04 14.98
CA ILE A 224 -6.53 -9.86 14.34
C ILE A 224 -5.80 -11.21 14.25
N ARG A 225 -5.33 -11.57 13.06
CA ARG A 225 -4.56 -12.79 12.78
C ARG A 225 -3.20 -12.50 12.12
N PRO A 226 -2.23 -13.44 12.18
CA PRO A 226 -1.02 -13.36 11.38
C PRO A 226 -1.34 -13.28 9.89
N SER A 227 -0.50 -12.59 9.12
CA SER A 227 -0.63 -12.42 7.68
C SER A 227 -0.63 -13.73 6.87
N SER A 228 0.00 -14.78 7.38
CA SER A 228 -0.05 -16.14 6.81
C SER A 228 -0.67 -17.08 7.85
N ALA A 229 -1.97 -17.31 7.72
CA ALA A 229 -2.82 -18.08 8.63
C ALA A 229 -4.13 -18.45 7.89
N HIS A 230 -4.96 -19.31 8.48
CA HIS A 230 -6.31 -19.58 7.95
C HIS A 230 -7.27 -18.43 8.29
N PHE A 231 -7.90 -17.84 7.29
CA PHE A 231 -8.88 -16.75 7.44
C PHE A 231 -10.33 -17.21 7.21
N GLY A 232 -10.53 -18.43 6.70
CA GLY A 232 -11.84 -19.01 6.39
C GLY A 232 -11.86 -19.64 5.00
N ASP A 233 -12.88 -20.45 4.74
CA ASP A 233 -13.04 -21.12 3.44
C ASP A 233 -14.02 -20.37 2.56
N ILE A 234 -13.73 -20.31 1.26
CA ILE A 234 -14.59 -19.63 0.28
C ILE A 234 -15.94 -20.35 0.22
N LYS A 235 -17.01 -19.58 0.44
CA LYS A 235 -18.42 -20.01 0.41
C LYS A 235 -19.33 -19.06 -0.37
N HIS A 236 -18.74 -18.14 -1.14
CA HIS A 236 -19.50 -17.18 -1.92
C HIS A 236 -20.32 -17.87 -3.02
N PRO A 237 -21.64 -17.60 -3.15
CA PRO A 237 -22.54 -18.36 -4.02
C PRO A 237 -22.25 -18.24 -5.52
N GLN A 238 -21.49 -17.22 -5.94
CA GLN A 238 -21.05 -17.06 -7.33
C GLN A 238 -19.71 -17.75 -7.64
N LEU A 239 -19.05 -18.34 -6.63
CA LEU A 239 -17.72 -18.93 -6.73
C LEU A 239 -17.73 -20.44 -6.39
N THR A 240 -18.79 -21.15 -6.75
CA THR A 240 -19.00 -22.58 -6.43
C THR A 240 -17.89 -23.50 -6.95
N GLN A 241 -17.18 -23.10 -8.01
CA GLN A 241 -16.05 -23.84 -8.59
C GLN A 241 -14.82 -23.90 -7.67
N ILE A 242 -14.72 -22.98 -6.70
CA ILE A 242 -13.64 -22.90 -5.70
C ILE A 242 -14.19 -22.93 -4.27
N GLU A 243 -15.42 -23.42 -4.09
CA GLU A 243 -16.01 -23.60 -2.76
C GLU A 243 -15.12 -24.50 -1.90
N GLY A 244 -14.92 -24.11 -0.64
CA GLY A 244 -14.06 -24.83 0.30
C GLY A 244 -12.57 -24.58 0.16
N ILE A 245 -12.11 -23.80 -0.85
CA ILE A 245 -10.71 -23.38 -0.92
C ILE A 245 -10.44 -22.37 0.21
N PRO A 246 -9.37 -22.56 1.02
CA PRO A 246 -9.06 -21.66 2.10
C PRO A 246 -8.50 -20.32 1.60
N ILE A 247 -8.93 -19.25 2.26
CA ILE A 247 -8.21 -17.98 2.29
C ILE A 247 -7.11 -18.14 3.35
N ALA A 248 -5.85 -18.13 2.92
CA ALA A 248 -4.71 -18.54 3.74
C ALA A 248 -3.59 -17.49 3.85
N GLY A 249 -3.81 -16.32 3.27
CA GLY A 249 -2.90 -15.19 3.34
C GLY A 249 -3.67 -13.88 3.24
N CYS A 250 -3.27 -12.89 4.03
CA CYS A 250 -3.84 -11.55 4.01
C CYS A 250 -2.76 -10.53 4.39
N LEU A 251 -2.53 -9.52 3.54
CA LEU A 251 -1.59 -8.43 3.79
C LEU A 251 -2.09 -7.14 3.14
N GLY A 252 -1.89 -6.00 3.80
CA GLY A 252 -2.00 -4.70 3.15
C GLY A 252 -1.09 -4.62 1.91
N ASP A 253 -1.52 -3.91 0.86
CA ASP A 253 -0.84 -3.83 -0.44
C ASP A 253 0.68 -3.59 -0.35
N GLN A 254 1.09 -2.57 0.41
CA GLN A 254 2.50 -2.23 0.53
C GLN A 254 3.30 -3.29 1.29
N HIS A 255 2.67 -3.97 2.24
CA HIS A 255 3.25 -5.07 3.01
C HIS A 255 3.33 -6.36 2.20
N ALA A 256 2.32 -6.64 1.37
CA ALA A 256 2.36 -7.71 0.39
C ALA A 256 3.49 -7.47 -0.62
N ALA A 257 3.67 -6.24 -1.12
CA ALA A 257 4.81 -5.91 -1.98
C ALA A 257 6.17 -6.13 -1.27
N LEU A 258 6.28 -5.85 0.04
CA LEU A 258 7.49 -6.16 0.83
C LEU A 258 7.78 -7.68 0.84
N VAL A 259 6.75 -8.50 1.05
CA VAL A 259 6.85 -9.96 1.04
C VAL A 259 7.15 -10.49 -0.37
N GLY A 260 6.47 -9.99 -1.41
CA GLY A 260 6.65 -10.43 -2.79
C GLY A 260 7.96 -9.96 -3.43
N GLN A 261 8.59 -8.93 -2.87
CA GLN A 261 9.98 -8.54 -3.16
C GLN A 261 11.00 -9.31 -2.32
N HIS A 262 10.55 -10.26 -1.51
CA HIS A 262 11.39 -11.07 -0.61
C HIS A 262 12.29 -10.27 0.34
N CYS A 263 11.83 -9.09 0.78
CA CYS A 263 12.53 -8.28 1.77
C CYS A 263 12.34 -8.88 3.17
N PHE A 264 13.05 -9.96 3.46
CA PHE A 264 12.93 -10.74 4.70
C PHE A 264 14.05 -10.49 5.72
N GLN A 265 15.10 -9.77 5.33
CA GLN A 265 16.23 -9.43 6.19
C GLN A 265 16.19 -7.96 6.61
N VAL A 266 16.74 -7.69 7.79
CA VAL A 266 16.96 -6.31 8.27
C VAL A 266 17.79 -5.55 7.26
N GLY A 267 17.36 -4.34 6.91
CA GLY A 267 18.07 -3.53 5.93
C GLY A 267 17.63 -3.77 4.48
N GLU A 268 16.70 -4.68 4.22
CA GLU A 268 16.05 -4.77 2.92
C GLU A 268 14.84 -3.83 2.85
N ALA A 269 14.71 -3.14 1.72
CA ALA A 269 13.59 -2.25 1.47
C ALA A 269 13.06 -2.38 0.04
N LYS A 270 11.80 -2.01 -0.11
CA LYS A 270 11.16 -1.83 -1.42
C LYS A 270 10.60 -0.42 -1.54
N ASN A 271 10.45 0.06 -2.77
CA ASN A 271 9.67 1.25 -3.09
C ASN A 271 8.68 0.94 -4.22
N THR A 272 7.39 1.07 -3.92
CA THR A 272 6.32 0.87 -4.90
C THR A 272 5.95 2.21 -5.51
N TYR A 273 6.11 2.36 -6.82
CA TYR A 273 5.79 3.58 -7.56
C TYR A 273 4.43 3.49 -8.24
N GLY A 274 3.36 3.84 -7.52
CA GLY A 274 2.00 3.89 -8.01
C GLY A 274 1.50 5.33 -8.22
N THR A 275 0.23 5.59 -7.89
CA THR A 275 -0.33 6.96 -7.83
C THR A 275 0.50 7.83 -6.87
N GLY A 276 0.84 7.28 -5.69
CA GLY A 276 1.91 7.75 -4.82
C GLY A 276 3.10 6.79 -4.81
N CYS A 277 4.12 7.07 -4.00
CA CYS A 277 5.22 6.15 -3.72
C CYS A 277 5.25 5.74 -2.25
N PHE A 278 5.57 4.48 -1.99
CA PHE A 278 5.64 3.94 -0.63
C PHE A 278 6.90 3.10 -0.47
N MET A 279 7.83 3.62 0.34
CA MET A 279 9.03 2.89 0.73
C MET A 279 8.79 2.19 2.06
N LEU A 280 9.02 0.88 2.10
CA LEU A 280 8.99 0.10 3.33
C LEU A 280 10.38 -0.51 3.54
N PHE A 281 10.92 -0.33 4.75
CA PHE A 281 12.22 -0.82 5.18
C PHE A 281 12.04 -1.82 6.32
N ASN A 282 12.54 -3.05 6.14
CA ASN A 282 12.40 -4.12 7.14
C ASN A 282 13.37 -3.90 8.31
N THR A 283 12.82 -3.83 9.53
CA THR A 283 13.56 -3.64 10.79
C THR A 283 13.66 -4.93 11.62
N GLY A 284 13.28 -6.07 11.04
CA GLY A 284 13.27 -7.36 11.73
C GLY A 284 12.24 -7.37 12.85
N THR A 285 12.57 -7.97 13.99
CA THR A 285 11.67 -8.01 15.16
C THR A 285 11.76 -6.76 16.04
N GLU A 286 12.55 -5.76 15.63
CA GLU A 286 12.71 -4.50 16.37
C GLU A 286 11.69 -3.46 15.92
N ILE A 287 11.01 -2.87 16.90
CA ILE A 287 10.06 -1.76 16.70
C ILE A 287 10.86 -0.46 16.80
N ILE A 288 11.08 0.20 15.67
CA ILE A 288 11.81 1.48 15.62
C ILE A 288 10.78 2.63 15.58
N PRO A 289 10.61 3.42 16.65
CA PRO A 289 9.76 4.61 16.63
C PRO A 289 10.42 5.72 15.79
N SER A 290 9.64 6.39 14.95
CA SER A 290 10.14 7.50 14.13
C SER A 290 9.92 8.87 14.78
N ASN A 291 10.98 9.67 14.82
CA ASN A 291 11.00 11.09 15.14
C ASN A 291 11.18 11.99 13.90
N MET A 292 11.42 11.41 12.72
CA MET A 292 11.59 12.11 11.44
C MET A 292 10.36 12.01 10.52
N GLY A 293 9.20 11.71 11.08
CA GLY A 293 7.94 11.66 10.33
C GLY A 293 7.79 10.41 9.45
N LEU A 294 8.49 9.32 9.73
CA LEU A 294 8.16 8.01 9.18
C LEU A 294 7.04 7.37 10.01
N LEU A 295 6.47 6.30 9.48
CA LEU A 295 5.50 5.46 10.18
C LEU A 295 6.21 4.21 10.69
N THR A 296 5.91 3.82 11.93
CA THR A 296 6.29 2.51 12.46
C THR A 296 5.12 1.56 12.26
N THR A 297 5.32 0.47 11.52
CA THR A 297 4.24 -0.45 11.12
C THR A 297 4.69 -1.91 11.25
N VAL A 298 3.75 -2.85 11.33
CA VAL A 298 4.07 -4.27 11.13
C VAL A 298 4.47 -4.46 9.68
N GLY A 299 5.58 -5.15 9.40
CA GLY A 299 5.99 -5.55 8.05
C GLY A 299 5.21 -6.77 7.55
N TYR A 300 5.17 -7.82 8.35
CA TYR A 300 4.39 -9.05 8.14
C TYR A 300 4.47 -9.95 9.38
N GLN A 301 3.55 -10.91 9.51
CA GLN A 301 3.68 -12.01 10.47
C GLN A 301 3.24 -13.34 9.86
N PHE A 302 4.12 -14.34 9.89
CA PHE A 302 3.75 -15.71 9.52
C PHE A 302 3.36 -16.48 10.79
N GLU A 303 2.32 -17.32 10.71
CA GLU A 303 1.88 -18.11 11.86
C GLU A 303 3.02 -18.93 12.47
N GLY A 304 3.16 -18.86 13.80
CA GLY A 304 4.24 -19.51 14.54
C GLY A 304 5.59 -18.74 14.54
N GLU A 305 5.67 -17.61 13.84
CA GLU A 305 6.86 -16.75 13.81
C GLU A 305 6.60 -15.40 14.50
N PRO A 306 7.65 -14.73 15.04
CA PRO A 306 7.51 -13.37 15.53
C PRO A 306 7.16 -12.42 14.38
N ALA A 307 6.42 -11.35 14.68
CA ALA A 307 6.17 -10.29 13.71
C ALA A 307 7.48 -9.60 13.30
N ALA A 308 7.62 -9.36 12.01
CA ALA A 308 8.60 -8.40 11.50
C ALA A 308 7.95 -7.02 11.43
N TYR A 309 8.72 -5.97 11.70
CA TYR A 309 8.30 -4.58 11.64
C TYR A 309 8.96 -3.86 10.46
N ALA A 310 8.43 -2.68 10.16
CA ALA A 310 8.97 -1.82 9.13
C ALA A 310 8.85 -0.35 9.50
N LEU A 311 9.80 0.43 8.96
CA LEU A 311 9.61 1.86 8.77
C LEU A 311 8.97 2.10 7.40
N GLU A 312 7.98 2.97 7.35
CA GLU A 312 7.31 3.36 6.10
C GLU A 312 7.39 4.87 5.89
N GLY A 313 7.76 5.26 4.69
CA GLY A 313 7.65 6.63 4.20
C GLY A 313 6.80 6.66 2.94
N SER A 314 5.92 7.66 2.85
CA SER A 314 4.96 7.80 1.76
C SER A 314 5.08 9.14 1.06
N ILE A 315 4.88 9.11 -0.26
CA ILE A 315 4.83 10.26 -1.15
C ILE A 315 3.45 10.24 -1.78
N ALA A 316 2.63 11.25 -1.51
CA ALA A 316 1.25 11.29 -2.03
C ALA A 316 1.20 11.40 -3.56
N VAL A 317 2.17 12.09 -4.16
CA VAL A 317 2.15 12.46 -5.57
C VAL A 317 3.39 11.98 -6.30
N ALA A 318 3.24 10.85 -7.00
CA ALA A 318 4.26 10.29 -7.88
C ALA A 318 3.69 10.04 -9.28
N GLY A 319 3.08 8.88 -9.55
CA GLY A 319 2.42 8.60 -10.82
C GLY A 319 1.23 9.52 -11.10
N SER A 320 0.61 10.08 -10.06
CA SER A 320 -0.41 11.13 -10.23
C SER A 320 0.13 12.42 -10.85
N ALA A 321 1.42 12.76 -10.68
CA ALA A 321 2.02 13.89 -11.38
C ALA A 321 2.13 13.66 -12.89
N VAL A 322 2.45 12.42 -13.29
CA VAL A 322 2.44 12.02 -14.70
C VAL A 322 1.03 12.09 -15.28
N LYS A 323 0.03 11.58 -14.56
CA LYS A 323 -1.37 11.69 -14.96
C LYS A 323 -1.82 13.15 -15.04
N TRP A 324 -1.42 14.00 -14.11
CA TRP A 324 -1.73 15.43 -14.14
C TRP A 324 -1.13 16.14 -15.37
N LEU A 325 0.11 15.83 -15.75
CA LEU A 325 0.71 16.34 -16.99
C LEU A 325 -0.10 15.94 -18.24
N ARG A 326 -0.71 14.74 -18.23
CA ARG A 326 -1.53 14.22 -19.31
C ARG A 326 -2.93 14.84 -19.33
N ASP A 327 -3.65 14.67 -18.24
CA ASP A 327 -5.10 14.92 -18.17
C ASP A 327 -5.43 16.39 -17.92
N SER A 328 -4.60 17.09 -17.15
CA SER A 328 -4.86 18.48 -16.75
C SER A 328 -4.06 19.49 -17.58
N MET A 329 -2.80 19.19 -17.88
CA MET A 329 -1.92 20.12 -18.60
C MET A 329 -1.82 19.86 -20.11
N GLY A 330 -2.21 18.66 -20.57
CA GLY A 330 -2.11 18.28 -21.98
C GLY A 330 -0.68 18.29 -22.54
N ILE A 331 0.34 18.17 -21.68
CA ILE A 331 1.76 18.22 -22.08
C ILE A 331 2.19 16.89 -22.72
N ILE A 332 1.62 15.79 -22.22
CA ILE A 332 1.81 14.44 -22.73
C ILE A 332 0.46 13.84 -23.11
N LYS A 333 0.45 12.92 -24.07
CA LYS A 333 -0.76 12.23 -24.57
C LYS A 333 -0.99 10.90 -23.88
N SER A 334 0.08 10.25 -23.42
CA SER A 334 0.04 9.01 -22.67
C SER A 334 1.07 9.03 -21.54
N ALA A 335 0.96 8.10 -20.59
CA ALA A 335 1.92 8.03 -19.49
C ALA A 335 3.31 7.61 -19.99
N GLU A 336 3.40 6.85 -21.07
CA GLU A 336 4.64 6.37 -21.68
C GLU A 336 5.44 7.50 -22.32
N GLU A 337 4.77 8.50 -22.91
CA GLU A 337 5.42 9.64 -23.58
C GLU A 337 6.33 10.44 -22.63
N ILE A 338 6.08 10.41 -21.31
CA ILE A 338 6.95 11.09 -20.35
C ILE A 338 8.40 10.59 -20.42
N ASN A 339 8.60 9.31 -20.74
CA ASN A 339 9.92 8.70 -20.80
C ASN A 339 10.71 9.24 -21.99
N ASP A 340 10.08 9.30 -23.15
CA ASP A 340 10.69 9.82 -24.38
C ASP A 340 11.03 11.31 -24.21
N LEU A 341 10.13 12.09 -23.61
CA LEU A 341 10.36 13.50 -23.36
C LEU A 341 11.47 13.74 -22.33
N ALA A 342 11.50 12.97 -21.25
CA ALA A 342 12.54 13.08 -20.23
C ALA A 342 13.91 12.64 -20.77
N ALA A 343 13.96 11.63 -21.66
CA ALA A 343 15.17 11.13 -22.29
C ALA A 343 15.74 12.07 -23.36
N ALA A 344 14.91 12.93 -23.96
CA ALA A 344 15.33 13.90 -24.96
C ALA A 344 16.17 15.07 -24.40
N THR A 345 16.30 15.17 -23.07
CA THR A 345 17.18 16.14 -22.40
C THR A 345 18.09 15.47 -21.37
N LYS A 346 19.29 16.02 -21.18
CA LYS A 346 20.29 15.50 -20.23
C LYS A 346 20.05 15.95 -18.79
N ASP A 347 19.41 17.09 -18.61
CA ASP A 347 19.13 17.71 -17.32
C ASP A 347 17.80 18.49 -17.37
N THR A 348 17.42 19.16 -16.27
CA THR A 348 16.20 19.96 -16.16
C THR A 348 16.41 21.44 -16.50
N GLY A 349 17.62 21.86 -16.91
CA GLY A 349 17.95 23.27 -17.12
C GLY A 349 17.85 24.12 -15.85
N GLY A 350 17.99 23.50 -14.67
CA GLY A 350 17.79 24.14 -13.37
C GLY A 350 16.34 24.19 -12.87
N LEU A 351 15.40 23.60 -13.62
CA LEU A 351 14.01 23.50 -13.22
C LEU A 351 13.84 22.50 -12.08
N VAL A 352 13.11 22.90 -11.03
CA VAL A 352 12.71 22.01 -9.93
C VAL A 352 11.20 22.00 -9.84
N PHE A 353 10.63 20.80 -9.80
CA PHE A 353 9.20 20.60 -9.57
C PHE A 353 8.97 20.02 -8.16
N VAL A 354 8.21 20.74 -7.34
CA VAL A 354 7.69 20.26 -6.06
C VAL A 354 6.26 19.77 -6.29
N THR A 355 6.03 18.46 -6.23
CA THR A 355 4.74 17.83 -6.59
C THR A 355 3.73 17.79 -5.43
N ALA A 356 3.67 18.81 -4.58
CA ALA A 356 2.83 18.84 -3.37
C ALA A 356 1.33 19.13 -3.65
N PHE A 357 0.70 18.49 -4.64
CA PHE A 357 -0.69 18.81 -5.04
C PHE A 357 -1.72 18.61 -3.92
N SER A 358 -1.47 17.64 -3.05
CA SER A 358 -2.26 17.31 -1.87
C SER A 358 -1.49 17.54 -0.56
N GLY A 359 -0.52 18.46 -0.57
CA GLY A 359 0.46 18.63 0.50
C GLY A 359 1.69 17.74 0.36
N LEU A 360 2.64 17.88 1.29
CA LEU A 360 3.81 17.02 1.43
C LEU A 360 3.57 16.01 2.56
N PHE A 361 3.85 14.74 2.29
CA PHE A 361 3.75 13.64 3.27
C PHE A 361 5.11 13.47 3.95
N ALA A 362 5.52 12.25 4.31
CA ALA A 362 6.80 11.99 4.93
C ALA A 362 7.98 12.54 4.08
N PRO A 363 9.03 13.10 4.70
CA PRO A 363 9.21 13.31 6.15
C PRO A 363 8.58 14.62 6.69
N TYR A 364 7.87 15.40 5.86
CA TYR A 364 7.49 16.79 6.17
C TYR A 364 6.11 16.96 6.83
N TRP A 365 5.13 16.13 6.47
CA TRP A 365 3.74 16.19 6.97
C TRP A 365 3.10 17.59 6.97
N ARG A 366 3.10 18.23 5.79
CA ARG A 366 2.52 19.57 5.59
C ARG A 366 1.31 19.48 4.65
N PRO A 367 0.07 19.42 5.18
CA PRO A 367 -1.14 19.35 4.36
C PRO A 367 -1.50 20.69 3.70
N ASP A 368 -0.92 21.79 4.17
CA ASP A 368 -1.20 23.16 3.76
C ASP A 368 -0.39 23.61 2.53
N VAL A 369 0.76 23.01 2.27
CA VAL A 369 1.60 23.36 1.11
C VAL A 369 1.02 22.86 -0.21
N ARG A 370 1.37 23.54 -1.32
CA ARG A 370 0.89 23.22 -2.68
C ARG A 370 2.05 23.03 -3.66
N GLY A 371 1.75 22.42 -4.81
CA GLY A 371 2.75 22.16 -5.84
C GLY A 371 3.32 23.45 -6.45
N ALA A 372 4.63 23.46 -6.71
CA ALA A 372 5.35 24.64 -7.18
C ALA A 372 6.44 24.26 -8.20
N ILE A 373 6.68 25.12 -9.19
CA ILE A 373 7.75 24.97 -10.18
C ILE A 373 8.70 26.16 -10.05
N TYR A 374 9.98 25.87 -9.83
CA TYR A 374 11.04 26.87 -9.69
C TYR A 374 12.05 26.77 -10.82
N GLY A 375 12.78 27.85 -11.10
CA GLY A 375 13.93 27.84 -12.02
C GLY A 375 13.58 27.92 -13.51
N ILE A 376 12.38 28.40 -13.86
CA ILE A 376 12.00 28.58 -15.28
C ILE A 376 12.86 29.68 -15.93
N SER A 377 13.37 29.39 -17.12
CA SER A 377 14.06 30.34 -18.00
C SER A 377 13.53 30.25 -19.43
N GLN A 378 13.99 31.14 -20.33
CA GLN A 378 13.65 31.05 -21.76
C GLN A 378 14.15 29.74 -22.43
N HIS A 379 15.07 29.02 -21.80
CA HIS A 379 15.55 27.71 -22.25
C HIS A 379 14.62 26.55 -21.86
N THR A 380 13.71 26.75 -20.90
CA THR A 380 12.82 25.71 -20.40
C THR A 380 11.89 25.20 -21.50
N THR A 381 11.71 23.87 -21.58
CA THR A 381 10.85 23.21 -22.57
C THR A 381 10.05 22.11 -21.88
N LYS A 382 9.09 21.51 -22.59
CA LYS A 382 8.34 20.35 -22.08
C LYS A 382 9.23 19.16 -21.71
N HIS A 383 10.40 19.00 -22.35
CA HIS A 383 11.37 17.94 -22.02
C HIS A 383 11.94 18.13 -20.61
N HIS A 384 12.31 19.38 -20.27
CA HIS A 384 12.79 19.74 -18.93
C HIS A 384 11.73 19.48 -17.85
N LEU A 385 10.46 19.82 -18.12
CA LEU A 385 9.36 19.60 -17.19
C LEU A 385 9.03 18.10 -17.03
N ALA A 386 9.03 17.33 -18.13
CA ALA A 386 8.85 15.87 -18.07
C ALA A 386 9.93 15.22 -17.21
N ARG A 387 11.20 15.59 -17.41
CA ARG A 387 12.32 15.10 -16.60
C ARG A 387 12.19 15.51 -15.13
N ALA A 388 11.92 16.79 -14.84
CA ALA A 388 11.76 17.27 -13.47
C ALA A 388 10.58 16.61 -12.74
N THR A 389 9.55 16.19 -13.46
CA THR A 389 8.42 15.44 -12.88
C THR A 389 8.84 14.06 -12.38
N LEU A 390 9.69 13.36 -13.13
CA LEU A 390 10.28 12.09 -12.68
C LEU A 390 11.29 12.32 -11.53
N GLU A 391 12.19 13.30 -11.68
CA GLU A 391 13.18 13.65 -10.64
C GLU A 391 12.51 14.03 -9.31
N ALA A 392 11.35 14.71 -9.33
CA ALA A 392 10.60 15.06 -8.12
C ALA A 392 10.21 13.83 -7.28
N SER A 393 9.84 12.72 -7.93
CA SER A 393 9.56 11.46 -7.23
C SER A 393 10.85 10.84 -6.68
N CYS A 394 11.94 10.95 -7.42
CA CYS A 394 13.24 10.43 -7.00
C CYS A 394 13.84 11.18 -5.80
N PHE A 395 13.76 12.52 -5.79
CA PHE A 395 14.23 13.32 -4.67
C PHE A 395 13.39 13.14 -3.41
N GLN A 396 12.07 13.02 -3.52
CA GLN A 396 11.24 12.70 -2.36
C GLN A 396 11.55 11.29 -1.83
N THR A 397 11.80 10.33 -2.73
CA THR A 397 12.22 8.97 -2.35
C THR A 397 13.55 9.02 -1.59
N ARG A 398 14.47 9.89 -2.02
CA ARG A 398 15.73 10.13 -1.31
C ARG A 398 15.52 10.77 0.06
N ALA A 399 14.63 11.74 0.19
CA ALA A 399 14.34 12.36 1.49
C ALA A 399 13.81 11.35 2.51
N ILE A 400 12.96 10.41 2.06
CA ILE A 400 12.50 9.28 2.89
C ILE A 400 13.66 8.35 3.24
N LEU A 401 14.51 8.01 2.26
CA LEU A 401 15.67 7.15 2.52
C LEU A 401 16.64 7.78 3.53
N ASP A 402 16.93 9.07 3.41
CA ASP A 402 17.79 9.78 4.34
C ASP A 402 17.23 9.71 5.78
N ALA A 403 15.92 9.88 5.95
CA ALA A 403 15.25 9.71 7.24
C ALA A 403 15.33 8.25 7.75
N MET A 404 15.08 7.26 6.89
CA MET A 404 15.17 5.84 7.25
C MET A 404 16.59 5.47 7.69
N ASN A 405 17.61 5.91 6.97
CA ASN A 405 19.00 5.64 7.30
C ASN A 405 19.42 6.28 8.63
N ALA A 406 18.87 7.46 8.96
CA ALA A 406 19.15 8.15 10.21
C ALA A 406 18.51 7.44 11.42
N GLU A 407 17.37 6.78 11.25
CA GLU A 407 16.60 6.17 12.34
C GLU A 407 16.80 4.66 12.48
N SER A 408 17.09 3.95 11.39
CA SER A 408 17.15 2.48 11.39
C SER A 408 18.44 1.90 11.96
N GLY A 409 19.52 2.69 12.03
CA GLY A 409 20.87 2.20 12.34
C GLY A 409 21.48 1.29 11.26
N HIS A 410 20.77 1.04 10.17
CA HIS A 410 21.13 0.12 9.10
C HIS A 410 20.98 0.81 7.74
N PRO A 411 22.06 1.42 7.19
CA PRO A 411 21.99 2.08 5.91
C PRO A 411 21.55 1.13 4.79
N LEU A 412 20.55 1.54 4.01
CA LEU A 412 20.05 0.78 2.87
C LEU A 412 21.16 0.63 1.81
N LYS A 413 21.36 -0.59 1.30
CA LYS A 413 22.40 -0.88 0.30
C LYS A 413 21.87 -1.01 -1.12
N SER A 414 20.62 -1.40 -1.27
CA SER A 414 19.92 -1.50 -2.54
C SER A 414 18.42 -1.29 -2.33
N LEU A 415 17.76 -0.75 -3.33
CA LEU A 415 16.32 -0.51 -3.31
C LEU A 415 15.63 -1.36 -4.36
N ARG A 416 14.69 -2.21 -3.93
CA ARG A 416 13.84 -2.98 -4.85
C ARG A 416 12.66 -2.10 -5.30
N ALA A 417 12.46 -1.96 -6.60
CA ALA A 417 11.43 -1.10 -7.18
C ALA A 417 10.33 -1.91 -7.87
N ASP A 418 9.07 -1.52 -7.66
CA ASP A 418 7.90 -2.06 -8.36
C ASP A 418 6.85 -0.97 -8.65
N GLY A 419 5.75 -1.33 -9.32
CA GLY A 419 4.70 -0.39 -9.69
C GLY A 419 4.90 0.29 -11.06
N GLY A 420 3.96 1.16 -11.43
CA GLY A 420 3.85 1.74 -12.77
C GLY A 420 5.06 2.56 -13.22
N LEU A 421 5.55 3.50 -12.39
CA LEU A 421 6.73 4.29 -12.78
C LEU A 421 8.01 3.46 -12.82
N SER A 422 8.05 2.32 -12.11
CA SER A 422 9.21 1.45 -12.16
C SER A 422 9.46 0.93 -13.57
N ASN A 423 8.44 0.87 -14.45
CA ASN A 423 8.58 0.48 -15.86
C ASN A 423 9.44 1.45 -16.69
N SER A 424 9.72 2.64 -16.19
CA SER A 424 10.58 3.63 -16.84
C SER A 424 12.06 3.38 -16.49
N ASP A 425 12.85 2.94 -17.46
CA ASP A 425 14.30 2.74 -17.28
C ASP A 425 15.03 4.04 -16.95
N ILE A 426 14.61 5.17 -17.56
CA ILE A 426 15.18 6.48 -17.23
C ILE A 426 14.83 6.91 -15.80
N CYS A 427 13.60 6.66 -15.33
CA CYS A 427 13.22 6.93 -13.95
C CYS A 427 14.04 6.08 -12.97
N MET A 428 14.21 4.79 -13.23
CA MET A 428 15.01 3.90 -12.37
C MET A 428 16.49 4.25 -12.38
N GLN A 429 17.04 4.67 -13.52
CA GLN A 429 18.41 5.18 -13.59
C GLN A 429 18.56 6.48 -12.78
N MET A 430 17.65 7.45 -12.93
CA MET A 430 17.65 8.68 -12.13
C MET A 430 17.50 8.39 -10.63
N GLN A 431 16.69 7.40 -10.27
CA GLN A 431 16.55 6.97 -8.89
C GLN A 431 17.88 6.44 -8.33
N ALA A 432 18.56 5.53 -9.05
CA ALA A 432 19.86 5.01 -8.64
C ALA A 432 20.91 6.13 -8.52
N ASP A 433 20.93 7.04 -9.50
CA ASP A 433 21.80 8.21 -9.53
C ASP A 433 21.61 9.13 -8.31
N ILE A 434 20.35 9.42 -7.98
CA ILE A 434 19.99 10.34 -6.89
C ILE A 434 20.22 9.70 -5.51
N LEU A 435 19.82 8.43 -5.31
CA LEU A 435 20.02 7.73 -4.04
C LEU A 435 21.48 7.37 -3.81
N GLY A 436 22.22 7.09 -4.88
CA GLY A 436 23.59 6.66 -4.78
C GLY A 436 23.80 5.19 -4.43
N ILE A 437 22.74 4.39 -4.51
CA ILE A 437 22.74 2.95 -4.26
C ILE A 437 22.15 2.21 -5.46
N GLU A 438 22.31 0.89 -5.49
CA GLU A 438 21.71 0.05 -6.51
C GLU A 438 20.17 0.12 -6.45
N VAL A 439 19.52 0.27 -7.60
CA VAL A 439 18.08 0.07 -7.73
C VAL A 439 17.85 -1.18 -8.56
N SER A 440 17.08 -2.12 -8.03
CA SER A 440 16.76 -3.37 -8.73
C SER A 440 15.28 -3.45 -9.03
N ARG A 441 14.95 -4.07 -10.15
CA ARG A 441 13.58 -4.18 -10.66
C ARG A 441 13.31 -5.61 -11.13
N PRO A 442 12.33 -6.31 -10.55
CA PRO A 442 12.03 -7.69 -10.93
C PRO A 442 11.42 -7.77 -12.33
N GLN A 443 11.67 -8.87 -13.02
CA GLN A 443 11.04 -9.14 -14.32
C GLN A 443 9.52 -9.35 -14.17
N MET A 444 9.11 -10.13 -13.17
CA MET A 444 7.71 -10.30 -12.78
C MET A 444 7.24 -9.05 -12.02
N ARG A 445 6.20 -8.37 -12.52
CA ARG A 445 5.78 -7.04 -12.05
C ARG A 445 4.66 -7.02 -11.02
N GLU A 446 4.00 -8.15 -10.79
CA GLU A 446 2.87 -8.32 -9.88
C GLU A 446 3.35 -8.72 -8.46
N THR A 447 4.34 -8.00 -7.92
CA THR A 447 4.97 -8.32 -6.62
C THR A 447 3.98 -8.22 -5.45
N THR A 448 3.04 -7.28 -5.53
CA THR A 448 1.99 -7.10 -4.51
C THR A 448 1.13 -8.37 -4.38
N ALA A 449 0.59 -8.86 -5.50
CA ALA A 449 -0.16 -10.10 -5.53
C ALA A 449 0.69 -11.34 -5.20
N LEU A 450 1.96 -11.38 -5.65
CA LEU A 450 2.88 -12.45 -5.28
C LEU A 450 3.10 -12.52 -3.76
N GLY A 451 3.11 -11.38 -3.06
CA GLY A 451 3.20 -11.35 -1.60
C GLY A 451 2.03 -12.04 -0.91
N ALA A 452 0.81 -11.76 -1.36
CA ALA A 452 -0.40 -12.43 -0.86
C ALA A 452 -0.39 -13.93 -1.20
N ALA A 453 -0.03 -14.29 -2.42
CA ALA A 453 0.13 -15.69 -2.82
C ALA A 453 1.21 -16.41 -1.98
N THR A 454 2.31 -15.72 -1.67
CA THR A 454 3.39 -16.24 -0.84
C THR A 454 2.93 -16.51 0.59
N ALA A 455 2.16 -15.59 1.18
CA ALA A 455 1.59 -15.82 2.50
C ALA A 455 0.65 -17.04 2.53
N ALA A 456 -0.23 -17.17 1.52
CA ALA A 456 -1.07 -18.36 1.38
C ALA A 456 -0.25 -19.64 1.13
N GLY A 457 0.79 -19.57 0.29
CA GLY A 457 1.63 -20.72 -0.05
C GLY A 457 2.46 -21.24 1.09
N VAL A 458 2.98 -20.34 1.94
CA VAL A 458 3.73 -20.72 3.15
C VAL A 458 2.82 -21.40 4.16
N HIS A 459 1.57 -20.94 4.33
CA HIS A 459 0.61 -21.58 5.23
C HIS A 459 0.26 -23.00 4.76
N LEU A 460 0.06 -23.18 3.45
CA LEU A 460 -0.27 -24.50 2.87
C LEU A 460 0.94 -25.43 2.71
N GLY A 461 2.14 -24.88 2.66
CA GLY A 461 3.37 -25.63 2.41
C GLY A 461 3.42 -26.26 1.02
N ILE A 462 3.25 -25.47 -0.04
CA ILE A 462 3.23 -25.95 -1.43
C ILE A 462 4.48 -25.49 -2.18
N GLY A 463 5.12 -26.37 -2.96
CA GLY A 463 6.17 -25.98 -3.91
C GLY A 463 7.35 -25.26 -3.27
N ILE A 464 7.71 -24.08 -3.78
CA ILE A 464 8.80 -23.27 -3.21
C ILE A 464 8.51 -22.79 -1.78
N TRP A 465 7.25 -22.86 -1.32
CA TRP A 465 6.82 -22.45 0.01
C TRP A 465 6.75 -23.59 1.03
N GLU A 466 7.16 -24.82 0.67
CA GLU A 466 7.23 -25.95 1.60
C GLU A 466 8.09 -25.66 2.84
N GLY A 467 7.84 -26.33 3.96
CA GLY A 467 8.70 -26.25 5.16
C GLY A 467 8.60 -24.95 5.98
N GLY A 468 7.57 -24.13 5.73
CA GLY A 468 7.29 -22.92 6.51
C GLY A 468 8.16 -21.71 6.16
N PHE A 469 7.91 -20.58 6.85
CA PHE A 469 8.50 -19.28 6.51
C PHE A 469 10.03 -19.29 6.51
N LYS A 470 10.68 -19.80 7.56
CA LYS A 470 12.15 -19.83 7.64
C LYS A 470 12.81 -20.58 6.48
N ALA A 471 12.23 -21.71 6.09
CA ALA A 471 12.77 -22.51 4.98
C ALA A 471 12.56 -21.78 3.64
N PHE A 472 11.38 -21.19 3.44
CA PHE A 472 11.09 -20.37 2.28
C PHE A 472 12.01 -19.15 2.18
N ALA A 473 12.14 -18.35 3.24
CA ALA A 473 13.00 -17.17 3.27
C ALA A 473 14.47 -17.50 2.93
N LYS A 474 14.97 -18.65 3.40
CA LYS A 474 16.31 -19.14 3.03
C LYS A 474 16.42 -19.50 1.55
N ARG A 475 15.39 -20.12 0.96
CA ARG A 475 15.35 -20.43 -0.48
C ARG A 475 15.28 -19.14 -1.30
N ALA A 476 14.41 -18.21 -0.92
CA ALA A 476 14.25 -16.92 -1.59
C ALA A 476 15.58 -16.14 -1.61
N ALA A 477 16.29 -16.09 -0.48
CA ALA A 477 17.61 -15.45 -0.40
C ALA A 477 18.68 -16.14 -1.26
N ALA A 478 18.55 -17.45 -1.52
CA ALA A 478 19.47 -18.22 -2.36
C ALA A 478 19.07 -18.22 -3.85
N ALA A 479 17.85 -17.81 -4.17
CA ALA A 479 17.35 -17.79 -5.54
C ALA A 479 18.06 -16.69 -6.35
N LYS A 480 18.46 -17.03 -7.57
CA LYS A 480 18.94 -16.04 -8.53
C LYS A 480 17.73 -15.44 -9.24
N GLU A 481 17.16 -14.40 -8.66
CA GLU A 481 16.11 -13.63 -9.32
C GLU A 481 16.64 -12.99 -10.60
N VAL A 482 15.81 -12.98 -11.64
CA VAL A 482 16.09 -12.22 -12.86
C VAL A 482 15.70 -10.77 -12.61
N LEU A 483 16.68 -9.98 -12.17
CA LEU A 483 16.53 -8.57 -11.87
C LEU A 483 17.20 -7.73 -12.96
N GLN A 484 16.54 -6.63 -13.35
CA GLN A 484 17.23 -5.54 -14.01
C GLN A 484 17.83 -4.62 -12.95
N ILE A 485 19.13 -4.39 -13.04
CA ILE A 485 19.91 -3.63 -12.06
C ILE A 485 20.31 -2.29 -12.67
N PHE A 486 20.04 -1.21 -11.93
CA PHE A 486 20.44 0.16 -12.24
C PHE A 486 21.49 0.59 -11.23
N ASN A 487 22.72 0.82 -11.69
CA ASN A 487 23.81 1.31 -10.86
C ASN A 487 23.91 2.83 -10.98
N PRO A 488 24.30 3.55 -9.92
CA PRO A 488 24.56 4.98 -9.99
C PRO A 488 25.63 5.31 -11.05
N GLN A 489 25.32 6.22 -11.96
CA GLN A 489 26.19 6.69 -13.06
C GLN A 489 26.70 8.12 -12.86
N ILE A 490 26.18 8.85 -11.87
CA ILE A 490 26.65 10.20 -11.52
C ILE A 490 27.52 10.21 -10.25
N SER A 491 28.45 11.16 -10.19
CA SER A 491 29.29 11.37 -9.01
C SER A 491 28.49 11.84 -7.78
N GLU A 492 29.05 11.62 -6.60
CA GLU A 492 28.49 12.12 -5.34
C GLU A 492 28.33 13.65 -5.36
N ALA A 493 29.33 14.38 -5.86
CA ALA A 493 29.25 15.84 -5.97
C ALA A 493 28.07 16.30 -6.84
N GLN A 494 27.79 15.62 -7.96
CA GLN A 494 26.66 15.94 -8.82
C GLN A 494 25.32 15.66 -8.16
N ARG A 495 25.16 14.50 -7.50
CA ARG A 495 23.89 14.16 -6.83
C ARG A 495 23.61 15.08 -5.63
N GLU A 496 24.64 15.46 -4.87
CA GLU A 496 24.49 16.42 -3.77
C GLU A 496 24.12 17.81 -4.25
N GLN A 497 24.68 18.25 -5.38
CA GLN A 497 24.30 19.53 -6.00
C GLN A 497 22.82 19.54 -6.41
N GLN A 498 22.37 18.49 -7.10
CA GLN A 498 20.98 18.35 -7.54
C GLN A 498 20.02 18.29 -6.34
N TYR A 499 20.36 17.50 -5.33
CA TYR A 499 19.55 17.38 -4.13
C TYR A 499 19.54 18.67 -3.29
N GLY A 500 20.65 19.41 -3.24
CA GLY A 500 20.71 20.72 -2.61
C GLY A 500 19.79 21.75 -3.26
N LEU A 501 19.71 21.74 -4.60
CA LEU A 501 18.77 22.58 -5.36
C LEU A 501 17.32 22.21 -5.03
N TRP A 502 17.01 20.90 -5.00
CA TRP A 502 15.68 20.43 -4.62
C TRP A 502 15.30 20.80 -3.17
N LYS A 503 16.21 20.61 -2.20
CA LYS A 503 15.98 21.02 -0.80
C LYS A 503 15.72 22.52 -0.66
N THR A 504 16.37 23.35 -1.49
CA THR A 504 16.13 24.80 -1.52
C THR A 504 14.71 25.10 -2.01
N ALA A 505 14.21 24.39 -3.03
CA ALA A 505 12.84 24.54 -3.51
C ALA A 505 11.82 24.09 -2.46
N ILE A 506 12.07 22.97 -1.77
CA ILE A 506 11.23 22.51 -0.65
C ILE A 506 11.18 23.55 0.47
N ALA A 507 12.33 24.08 0.89
CA ALA A 507 12.38 25.10 1.94
C ALA A 507 11.57 26.36 1.59
N LYS A 508 11.57 26.79 0.32
CA LYS A 508 10.73 27.89 -0.15
C LYS A 508 9.25 27.55 -0.08
N THR A 509 8.84 26.39 -0.58
CA THR A 509 7.44 25.93 -0.52
C THR A 509 6.94 25.73 0.90
N LEU A 510 7.80 25.38 1.85
CA LEU A 510 7.44 25.23 3.27
C LEU A 510 7.27 26.57 4.01
N ALA A 511 7.84 27.64 3.46
CA ALA A 511 7.81 28.99 4.03
C ALA A 511 6.67 29.86 3.49
N GLU A 512 6.01 29.42 2.42
CA GLU A 512 4.72 29.92 1.94
C GLU A 512 3.60 29.43 2.87
#